data_AF-A0A9R0X410-F1
#
_entry.id   AF-A0A9R0X410-F1
#
_cell.length_a   1.000
_cell.length_b   1.000
_cell.length_c   1.000
_cell.angle_alpha   90.00
_cell.angle_beta   90.00
_cell.angle_gamma   90.00
#
_symmetry.space_group_name_H-M   'P 1'
#
loop_
_entity.id
_entity.type
_entity.pdbx_description
1 polymer ?
#
loop_
_entity_poly.entity_id
_entity_poly.type
_entity_poly.pdbx_seq_one_letter_code
_entity_poly.pdbx_strand_id
1 'polypeptide(L)'
;MGNSQASPLSASSASFVMASRAFSKQALDELRAHFSSLAAQSGTQGRAISRPVFLDYFGVRGALGDRLFQLVAKESSVEDGVTFEGLIITKATYERGTKDEADEFIFQLCDVMGDSILTRSDLEAVFVSIHETIFADNNEAKEGSNKSTFEAFLNSAVFSKDAEGVSEKSMSLSDFRNWCIVMPKLRKFLGSLLMPPDSV
;
A
#
# COMPACT_ATOMS: atom_id res chain seq x y z
N MET A 1 12.69 -36.47 -13.02
CA MET A 1 11.81 -35.57 -12.25
C MET A 1 12.36 -34.16 -12.41
N GLY A 2 11.75 -33.36 -13.28
CA GLY A 2 12.26 -32.03 -13.62
C GLY A 2 11.61 -30.96 -12.74
N ASN A 3 12.41 -30.33 -11.89
CA ASN A 3 12.00 -29.11 -11.19
C ASN A 3 12.05 -27.96 -12.19
N SER A 4 10.90 -27.57 -12.71
CA SER A 4 10.73 -26.27 -13.37
C SER A 4 10.74 -25.19 -12.29
N GLN A 5 11.92 -24.68 -11.94
CA GLN A 5 11.99 -23.41 -11.23
C GLN A 5 11.45 -22.34 -12.18
N ALA A 6 10.28 -21.80 -11.87
CA ALA A 6 9.73 -20.66 -12.57
C ALA A 6 10.67 -19.46 -12.35
N SER A 7 11.24 -18.93 -13.42
CA SER A 7 12.01 -17.68 -13.34
C SER A 7 11.11 -16.55 -12.84
N PRO A 8 11.61 -15.59 -12.04
CA PRO A 8 10.82 -14.47 -11.52
C PRO A 8 10.08 -13.68 -12.60
N LEU A 9 10.69 -13.52 -13.78
CA LEU A 9 10.10 -12.89 -14.96
C LEU A 9 8.89 -13.65 -15.53
N SER A 10 8.92 -15.00 -15.47
CA SER A 10 7.82 -15.85 -15.91
C SER A 10 6.67 -15.88 -14.90
N ALA A 11 6.97 -15.72 -13.61
CA ALA A 11 5.97 -15.59 -12.56
C ALA A 11 5.26 -14.23 -12.62
N SER A 12 6.02 -13.13 -12.74
CA SER A 12 5.47 -11.77 -12.86
C SER A 12 4.58 -11.61 -14.12
N SER A 13 4.97 -12.19 -15.25
CA SER A 13 4.14 -12.18 -16.47
C SER A 13 2.86 -13.03 -16.34
N ALA A 14 2.91 -14.17 -15.65
CA ALA A 14 1.72 -14.95 -15.35
C ALA A 14 0.76 -14.22 -14.39
N SER A 15 1.29 -13.62 -13.32
CA SER A 15 0.55 -12.79 -12.37
C SER A 15 -0.11 -11.61 -13.07
N PHE A 16 0.61 -10.93 -13.97
CA PHE A 16 0.06 -9.82 -14.76
C PHE A 16 -1.10 -10.25 -15.66
N VAL A 17 -0.98 -11.38 -16.35
CA VAL A 17 -2.06 -11.90 -17.21
C VAL A 17 -3.30 -12.24 -16.39
N MET A 18 -3.14 -12.80 -15.19
CA MET A 18 -4.26 -13.09 -14.29
C MET A 18 -4.88 -11.80 -13.74
N ALA A 19 -4.06 -10.89 -13.22
CA ALA A 19 -4.48 -9.60 -12.68
C ALA A 19 -5.22 -8.75 -13.71
N SER A 20 -4.75 -8.72 -14.95
CA SER A 20 -5.39 -7.98 -16.05
C SER A 20 -6.83 -8.45 -16.32
N ARG A 21 -7.16 -9.71 -16.03
CA ARG A 21 -8.54 -10.24 -16.20
C ARG A 21 -9.53 -9.65 -15.20
N ALA A 22 -9.06 -9.04 -14.11
CA ALA A 22 -9.90 -8.35 -13.15
C ALA A 22 -10.43 -6.99 -13.68
N PHE A 23 -9.91 -6.53 -14.83
CA PHE A 23 -10.25 -5.25 -15.43
C PHE A 23 -10.89 -5.42 -16.81
N SER A 24 -11.78 -4.50 -17.16
CA SER A 24 -12.27 -4.41 -18.54
C SER A 24 -11.16 -3.88 -19.46
N LYS A 25 -11.26 -4.14 -20.77
CA LYS A 25 -10.32 -3.61 -21.74
C LYS A 25 -10.22 -2.07 -21.67
N GLN A 26 -11.36 -1.39 -21.57
CA GLN A 26 -11.41 0.06 -21.44
C GLN A 26 -10.67 0.54 -20.18
N ALA A 27 -10.91 -0.09 -19.03
CA ALA A 27 -10.24 0.28 -17.80
C ALA A 27 -8.71 0.07 -17.89
N LEU A 28 -8.25 -1.00 -18.55
CA LEU A 28 -6.82 -1.22 -18.79
C LEU A 28 -6.22 -0.16 -19.73
N ASP A 29 -6.94 0.24 -20.77
CA ASP A 29 -6.49 1.27 -21.71
C ASP A 29 -6.39 2.65 -21.02
N GLU A 30 -7.38 3.00 -20.17
CA GLU A 30 -7.35 4.20 -19.33
C GLU A 30 -6.20 4.18 -18.31
N LEU A 31 -6.03 3.07 -17.59
CA LEU A 31 -4.91 2.89 -16.66
C LEU A 31 -3.55 2.99 -17.36
N ARG A 32 -3.44 2.47 -18.58
CA ARG A 32 -2.22 2.56 -19.39
C ARG A 32 -1.92 3.98 -19.83
N ALA A 33 -2.95 4.75 -20.21
CA ALA A 33 -2.80 6.15 -20.55
C ALA A 33 -2.31 6.97 -19.33
N HIS A 34 -2.91 6.76 -18.15
CA HIS A 34 -2.46 7.40 -16.91
C HIS A 34 -1.02 7.00 -16.57
N PHE A 35 -0.70 5.71 -16.62
CA PHE A 35 0.65 5.22 -16.39
C PHE A 35 1.67 5.90 -17.31
N SER A 36 1.38 5.97 -18.61
CA SER A 36 2.29 6.56 -19.60
C SER A 36 2.54 8.04 -19.33
N SER A 37 1.51 8.77 -18.91
CA SER A 37 1.63 10.18 -18.51
C SER A 37 2.54 10.35 -17.28
N LEU A 38 2.38 9.53 -16.25
CA LEU A 38 3.20 9.58 -15.03
C LEU A 38 4.65 9.13 -15.28
N ALA A 39 4.83 8.08 -16.09
CA ALA A 39 6.16 7.58 -16.45
C ALA A 39 6.94 8.61 -17.30
N ALA A 40 6.27 9.40 -18.13
CA ALA A 40 6.88 10.50 -18.89
C ALA A 40 7.42 11.60 -17.96
N GLN A 41 6.78 11.85 -16.83
CA GLN A 41 7.21 12.81 -15.81
C GLN A 41 8.37 12.29 -14.94
N SER A 42 8.62 10.98 -14.96
CA SER A 42 9.52 10.31 -14.02
C SER A 42 10.99 10.27 -14.45
N GLY A 43 11.34 10.79 -15.63
CA GLY A 43 12.71 10.74 -16.16
C GLY A 43 13.22 9.32 -16.50
N THR A 44 12.39 8.28 -16.35
CA THR A 44 12.69 6.86 -16.59
C THR A 44 12.54 6.45 -18.06
N GLN A 45 12.52 7.42 -18.98
CA GLN A 45 12.20 7.21 -20.41
C GLN A 45 10.83 6.54 -20.62
N GLY A 46 9.87 6.77 -19.72
CA GLY A 46 8.52 6.20 -19.82
C GLY A 46 8.42 4.72 -19.40
N ARG A 47 9.47 4.14 -18.81
CA ARG A 47 9.49 2.72 -18.42
C ARG A 47 8.84 2.46 -17.07
N ALA A 48 8.97 3.39 -16.13
CA ALA A 48 8.51 3.23 -14.76
C ALA A 48 8.08 4.57 -14.14
N ILE A 49 7.20 4.53 -13.15
CA ILE A 49 6.86 5.69 -12.35
C ILE A 49 7.85 5.79 -11.20
N SER A 50 8.55 6.92 -11.12
CA SER A 50 9.50 7.21 -10.03
C SER A 50 8.77 7.51 -8.72
N ARG A 51 9.44 7.30 -7.58
CA ARG A 51 8.87 7.55 -6.25
C ARG A 51 8.25 8.96 -6.12
N PRO A 52 8.92 10.07 -6.48
CA PRO A 52 8.34 11.40 -6.31
C PRO A 52 7.03 11.58 -7.10
N VAL A 53 6.98 11.11 -8.34
CA VAL A 53 5.77 11.21 -9.19
C VAL A 53 4.64 10.34 -8.66
N PHE A 54 4.96 9.14 -8.15
CA PHE A 54 3.98 8.24 -7.56
C PHE A 54 3.31 8.86 -6.33
N LEU A 55 4.12 9.36 -5.38
CA LEU A 55 3.62 9.94 -4.13
C LEU A 55 2.78 11.20 -4.38
N ASP A 56 3.21 12.05 -5.33
CA ASP A 56 2.48 13.25 -5.70
C ASP A 56 1.10 12.91 -6.31
N TYR A 57 1.06 11.93 -7.23
CA TYR A 57 -0.18 11.53 -7.90
C TYR A 57 -1.22 10.92 -6.94
N PHE A 58 -0.79 10.01 -6.06
CA PHE A 58 -1.70 9.40 -5.08
C PHE A 58 -1.95 10.27 -3.85
N GLY A 59 -1.18 11.36 -3.68
CA GLY A 59 -1.30 12.27 -2.57
C GLY A 59 -0.93 11.67 -1.20
N VAL A 60 -0.36 10.47 -1.16
CA VAL A 60 -0.01 9.79 0.10
C VAL A 60 1.39 10.21 0.52
N ARG A 61 1.49 10.78 1.72
CA ARG A 61 2.74 11.31 2.28
C ARG A 61 3.30 10.40 3.38
N GLY A 62 4.49 10.73 3.84
CA GLY A 62 5.15 10.07 4.97
C GLY A 62 5.52 8.61 4.72
N ALA A 63 5.74 7.88 5.82
CA ALA A 63 6.16 6.48 5.81
C ALA A 63 5.14 5.57 5.12
N LEU A 64 3.85 5.88 5.22
CA LEU A 64 2.77 5.12 4.56
C LEU A 64 2.88 5.20 3.04
N GLY A 65 3.13 6.39 2.48
CA GLY A 65 3.30 6.57 1.04
C GLY A 65 4.54 5.83 0.53
N ASP A 66 5.63 5.89 1.29
CA ASP A 66 6.87 5.18 0.97
C ASP A 66 6.69 3.69 0.96
N ARG A 67 5.99 3.16 1.97
CA ARG A 67 5.67 1.75 2.03
C ARG A 67 4.76 1.32 0.87
N LEU A 68 3.76 2.13 0.52
CA LEU A 68 2.91 1.88 -0.64
C LEU A 68 3.73 1.78 -1.93
N PHE A 69 4.63 2.74 -2.16
CA PHE A 69 5.51 2.72 -3.32
C PHE A 69 6.38 1.46 -3.33
N GLN A 70 7.00 1.09 -2.20
CA GLN A 70 7.83 -0.11 -2.10
C GLN A 70 7.06 -1.40 -2.43
N LEU A 71 5.82 -1.53 -1.95
CA LEU A 71 5.00 -2.72 -2.23
C LEU A 71 4.65 -2.83 -3.72
N VAL A 72 4.32 -1.71 -4.38
CA VAL A 72 4.01 -1.71 -5.81
C VAL A 72 5.28 -1.91 -6.65
N ALA A 73 6.40 -1.31 -6.23
CA ALA A 73 7.70 -1.46 -6.89
C ALA A 73 8.27 -2.87 -6.72
N LYS A 74 8.02 -3.55 -5.59
CA LYS A 74 8.42 -4.96 -5.38
C LYS A 74 7.81 -5.91 -6.40
N GLU A 75 6.58 -5.64 -6.82
CA GLU A 75 5.89 -6.41 -7.85
C GLU A 75 6.42 -6.08 -9.26
N SER A 76 7.19 -4.99 -9.37
CA SER A 76 7.85 -4.57 -10.61
C SER A 76 9.17 -5.31 -10.78
N SER A 77 9.52 -5.65 -12.02
CA SER A 77 10.77 -6.34 -12.35
C SER A 77 11.96 -5.40 -12.55
N VAL A 78 11.79 -4.10 -12.27
CA VAL A 78 12.75 -3.03 -12.53
C VAL A 78 13.07 -2.32 -11.21
N GLU A 79 14.36 -2.15 -10.90
CA GLU A 79 14.79 -1.54 -9.62
C GLU A 79 14.45 -0.05 -9.50
N ASP A 80 14.18 0.63 -10.62
CA ASP A 80 14.05 2.09 -10.69
C ASP A 80 12.61 2.63 -10.56
N GLY A 81 11.61 1.79 -10.29
CA GLY A 81 10.26 2.27 -9.97
C GLY A 81 9.11 1.32 -10.30
N VAL A 82 7.90 1.87 -10.27
CA VAL A 82 6.66 1.12 -10.52
C VAL A 82 6.46 0.91 -12.02
N THR A 83 6.41 -0.34 -12.49
CA THR A 83 6.02 -0.66 -13.87
C THR A 83 4.50 -0.76 -14.02
N PHE A 84 4.02 -0.78 -15.26
CA PHE A 84 2.60 -0.96 -15.52
C PHE A 84 2.12 -2.32 -15.00
N GLU A 85 2.92 -3.36 -15.16
CA GLU A 85 2.62 -4.70 -14.66
C GLU A 85 2.50 -4.73 -13.14
N GLY A 86 3.49 -4.17 -12.42
CA GLY A 86 3.46 -4.09 -10.96
C GLY A 86 2.23 -3.33 -10.47
N LEU A 87 1.92 -2.19 -11.10
CA LEU A 87 0.73 -1.40 -10.78
C LEU A 87 -0.56 -2.20 -10.98
N ILE A 88 -0.71 -2.93 -12.09
CA ILE A 88 -1.91 -3.71 -12.37
C ILE A 88 -2.05 -4.89 -11.41
N ILE A 89 -0.97 -5.59 -11.08
CA ILE A 89 -0.99 -6.70 -10.12
C ILE A 89 -1.41 -6.19 -8.76
N THR A 90 -0.78 -5.13 -8.25
CA THR A 90 -1.14 -4.53 -6.97
C THR A 90 -2.59 -4.04 -6.96
N LYS A 91 -3.05 -3.30 -7.99
CA LYS A 91 -4.43 -2.82 -8.07
C LYS A 91 -5.43 -3.97 -8.16
N ALA A 92 -5.11 -5.07 -8.86
CA ALA A 92 -5.97 -6.25 -8.91
C ALA A 92 -6.15 -6.85 -7.51
N THR A 93 -5.07 -7.08 -6.76
CA THR A 93 -5.12 -7.62 -5.40
C THR A 93 -5.86 -6.68 -4.44
N TYR A 94 -5.56 -5.39 -4.52
CA TYR A 94 -6.03 -4.40 -3.56
C TYR A 94 -7.47 -3.92 -3.81
N GLU A 95 -7.88 -3.74 -5.07
CA GLU A 95 -9.21 -3.18 -5.42
C GLU A 95 -10.22 -4.24 -5.85
N ARG A 96 -9.74 -5.35 -6.42
CA ARG A 96 -10.59 -6.39 -7.05
C ARG A 96 -10.40 -7.77 -6.44
N GLY A 97 -9.44 -7.93 -5.53
CA GLY A 97 -9.16 -9.17 -4.85
C GLY A 97 -10.24 -9.53 -3.84
N THR A 98 -10.10 -10.72 -3.27
CA THR A 98 -10.89 -11.13 -2.13
C THR A 98 -10.63 -10.21 -0.94
N LYS A 99 -11.58 -10.18 0.02
CA LYS A 99 -11.38 -9.42 1.26
C LYS A 99 -10.09 -9.84 1.97
N ASP A 100 -9.76 -11.13 1.96
CA ASP A 100 -8.57 -11.66 2.63
C ASP A 100 -7.28 -11.16 1.99
N GLU A 101 -7.21 -11.14 0.64
CA GLU A 101 -6.07 -10.61 -0.12
C GLU A 101 -5.89 -9.10 0.10
N ALA A 102 -6.99 -8.33 0.09
CA ALA A 102 -6.95 -6.91 0.38
C ALA A 102 -6.50 -6.63 1.83
N ASP A 103 -7.03 -7.37 2.80
CA ASP A 103 -6.64 -7.22 4.21
C ASP A 103 -5.18 -7.62 4.45
N GLU A 104 -4.65 -8.63 3.73
CA GLU A 104 -3.24 -9.01 3.78
C GLU A 104 -2.33 -7.94 3.15
N PHE A 105 -2.74 -7.36 2.02
CA PHE A 105 -2.00 -6.24 1.43
C PHE A 105 -1.98 -5.03 2.37
N ILE A 106 -3.12 -4.67 2.97
CA ILE A 106 -3.19 -3.55 3.91
C ILE A 106 -2.33 -3.85 5.16
N PHE A 107 -2.32 -5.09 5.65
CA PHE A 107 -1.44 -5.49 6.75
C PHE A 107 0.04 -5.27 6.41
N GLN A 108 0.48 -5.66 5.20
CA GLN A 108 1.84 -5.40 4.72
C GLN A 108 2.15 -3.92 4.51
N LEU A 109 1.13 -3.13 4.15
CA LEU A 109 1.21 -1.69 3.97
C LEU A 109 1.38 -0.96 5.31
N CYS A 110 0.75 -1.46 6.38
CA CYS A 110 0.90 -0.90 7.71
C CYS A 110 2.28 -1.18 8.32
N ASP A 111 2.96 -2.26 7.92
CA ASP A 111 4.36 -2.54 8.27
C ASP A 111 5.27 -1.59 7.48
N VAL A 112 5.44 -0.36 7.98
CA VAL A 112 6.17 0.70 7.28
C VAL A 112 7.68 0.49 7.31
N MET A 113 8.21 -0.22 8.32
CA MET A 113 9.61 -0.61 8.40
C MET A 113 9.96 -1.72 7.41
N GLY A 114 8.98 -2.54 7.03
CA GLY A 114 9.11 -3.57 6.02
C GLY A 114 9.85 -4.81 6.48
N ASP A 115 9.96 -5.01 7.79
CA ASP A 115 10.63 -6.15 8.43
C ASP A 115 9.68 -7.35 8.66
N SER A 116 8.44 -7.26 8.16
CA SER A 116 7.37 -8.25 8.35
C SER A 116 6.88 -8.37 9.80
N ILE A 117 7.16 -7.36 10.63
CA ILE A 117 6.74 -7.28 12.02
C ILE A 117 5.91 -6.01 12.20
N LEU A 118 4.58 -6.14 12.28
CA LEU A 118 3.72 -5.00 12.52
C LEU A 118 3.73 -4.61 14.01
N THR A 119 4.47 -3.58 14.37
CA THR A 119 4.60 -3.08 15.74
C THR A 119 3.68 -1.89 16.03
N ARG A 120 3.63 -1.45 17.29
CA ARG A 120 2.93 -0.21 17.64
C ARG A 120 3.55 1.00 16.95
N SER A 121 4.88 1.05 16.86
CA SER A 121 5.62 2.12 16.20
C SER A 121 5.23 2.27 14.72
N ASP A 122 4.99 1.14 14.04
CA ASP A 122 4.52 1.16 12.65
C ASP A 122 3.14 1.81 12.53
N LEU A 123 2.19 1.43 13.39
CA LEU A 123 0.85 2.02 13.39
C LEU A 123 0.88 3.51 13.74
N GLU A 124 1.76 3.93 14.66
CA GLU A 124 1.99 5.33 14.98
C GLU A 124 2.45 6.11 13.74
N ALA A 125 3.43 5.58 13.01
CA ALA A 125 3.91 6.17 11.77
C ALA A 125 2.84 6.21 10.67
N VAL A 126 1.97 5.21 10.58
CA VAL A 126 0.80 5.21 9.70
C VAL A 126 -0.14 6.36 10.06
N PHE A 127 -0.48 6.55 11.33
CA PHE A 127 -1.36 7.66 11.74
C PHE A 127 -0.74 9.04 11.51
N VAL A 128 0.56 9.20 11.73
CA VAL A 128 1.30 10.43 11.37
C VAL A 128 1.19 10.69 9.86
N SER A 129 1.43 9.67 9.04
CA SER A 129 1.34 9.78 7.58
C SER A 129 -0.07 10.12 7.09
N ILE A 130 -1.10 9.54 7.72
CA ILE A 130 -2.51 9.87 7.44
C ILE A 130 -2.79 11.33 7.80
N HIS A 131 -2.28 11.80 8.94
CA HIS A 131 -2.45 13.18 9.36
C HIS A 131 -1.79 14.14 8.36
N GLU A 132 -0.54 13.88 7.96
CA GLU A 132 0.17 14.68 6.95
C GLU A 132 -0.53 14.67 5.58
N THR A 133 -1.12 13.54 5.20
CA THR A 133 -1.86 13.37 3.94
C THR A 133 -3.17 14.17 3.94
N ILE A 134 -3.94 14.11 5.03
CA ILE A 134 -5.26 14.75 5.12
C ILE A 134 -5.16 16.25 5.46
N PHE A 135 -4.18 16.62 6.30
CA PHE A 135 -4.06 17.98 6.85
C PHE A 135 -2.88 18.77 6.28
N ALA A 136 -2.32 18.29 5.16
CA ALA A 136 -1.28 18.90 4.34
C ALA A 136 -1.25 20.45 4.29
N ASP A 137 -2.42 21.10 4.26
CA ASP A 137 -2.57 22.55 4.09
C ASP A 137 -3.07 23.29 5.35
N ASN A 138 -3.31 22.60 6.47
CA ASN A 138 -3.84 23.18 7.70
C ASN A 138 -2.77 23.19 8.82
N ASN A 139 -1.74 24.01 8.66
CA ASN A 139 -0.68 24.23 9.66
C ASN A 139 -1.13 25.00 10.92
N GLU A 140 -2.42 25.30 11.07
CA GLU A 140 -2.92 26.01 12.24
C GLU A 140 -4.10 25.26 12.88
N ALA A 141 -3.85 24.79 14.11
CA ALA A 141 -4.84 24.58 15.19
C ALA A 141 -5.58 23.24 15.38
N LYS A 142 -5.05 22.06 15.02
CA LYS A 142 -5.70 20.75 15.37
C LYS A 142 -4.81 19.65 15.97
N GLU A 143 -3.57 19.95 16.30
CA GLU A 143 -2.59 18.94 16.72
C GLU A 143 -2.96 18.22 18.04
N GLY A 144 -3.64 18.90 18.97
CA GLY A 144 -4.02 18.34 20.27
C GLY A 144 -5.21 17.36 20.25
N SER A 145 -6.20 17.56 19.37
CA SER A 145 -7.44 16.74 19.35
C SER A 145 -7.29 15.46 18.53
N ASN A 146 -6.42 15.46 17.52
CA ASN A 146 -6.19 14.29 16.68
C ASN A 146 -5.30 13.27 17.41
N LYS A 147 -4.30 13.75 18.16
CA LYS A 147 -3.39 12.89 18.94
C LYS A 147 -4.13 12.03 19.97
N SER A 148 -5.05 12.61 20.75
CA SER A 148 -5.83 11.84 21.74
C SER A 148 -6.74 10.79 21.09
N THR A 149 -7.21 11.06 19.88
CA THR A 149 -8.07 10.13 19.12
C THR A 149 -7.26 8.98 18.53
N PHE A 150 -6.08 9.26 17.97
CA PHE A 150 -5.15 8.23 17.49
C PHE A 150 -4.62 7.35 18.63
N GLU A 151 -4.33 7.93 19.80
CA GLU A 151 -3.95 7.17 20.99
C GLU A 151 -5.04 6.17 21.42
N ALA A 152 -6.31 6.59 21.43
CA ALA A 152 -7.42 5.69 21.74
C ALA A 152 -7.51 4.52 20.75
N PHE A 153 -7.21 4.76 19.47
CA PHE A 153 -7.17 3.73 18.43
C PHE A 153 -5.97 2.80 18.53
N LEU A 154 -4.80 3.33 18.87
CA LEU A 154 -3.60 2.52 19.12
C LEU A 154 -3.78 1.68 20.39
N ASN A 155 -4.49 2.16 21.39
CA ASN A 155 -4.76 1.41 22.62
C ASN A 155 -5.80 0.31 22.46
N SER A 156 -6.60 0.32 21.39
CA SER A 156 -7.50 -0.78 21.05
C SER A 156 -6.83 -1.87 20.22
N ALA A 157 -5.63 -1.63 19.70
CA ALA A 157 -4.84 -2.60 18.96
C ALA A 157 -4.32 -3.70 19.89
N VAL A 158 -4.42 -4.95 19.42
CA VAL A 158 -3.90 -6.13 20.13
C VAL A 158 -2.63 -6.60 19.44
N PHE A 159 -1.56 -6.77 20.21
CA PHE A 159 -0.29 -7.31 19.76
C PHE A 159 -0.07 -8.64 20.46
N SER A 160 -0.57 -9.73 19.85
CA SER A 160 -0.56 -11.06 20.48
C SER A 160 0.62 -11.94 20.07
N LYS A 161 1.31 -11.62 18.98
CA LYS A 161 2.34 -12.46 18.37
C LYS A 161 3.72 -12.10 18.92
N ASP A 162 4.41 -13.07 19.49
CA ASP A 162 5.83 -12.93 19.82
C ASP A 162 6.65 -12.85 18.52
N ALA A 163 7.42 -11.78 18.35
CA ALA A 163 8.31 -11.63 17.21
C ALA A 163 9.71 -12.14 17.60
N GLU A 164 10.23 -13.11 16.85
CA GLU A 164 11.58 -13.64 17.10
C GLU A 164 12.62 -12.51 17.01
N GLY A 165 13.35 -12.28 18.11
CA GLY A 165 14.42 -11.27 18.16
C GLY A 165 13.98 -9.85 18.54
N VAL A 166 12.68 -9.60 18.75
CA VAL A 166 12.16 -8.30 19.22
C VAL A 166 11.49 -8.49 20.58
N SER A 167 11.84 -7.64 21.56
CA SER A 167 11.25 -7.72 22.92
C SER A 167 9.78 -7.29 22.96
N GLU A 168 9.31 -6.62 21.91
CA GLU A 168 7.97 -6.10 21.77
C GLU A 168 7.07 -7.10 21.04
N LYS A 169 5.82 -7.23 21.50
CA LYS A 169 4.83 -8.05 20.81
C LYS A 169 4.42 -7.38 19.50
N SER A 170 4.20 -8.20 18.49
CA SER A 170 3.75 -7.79 17.16
C SER A 170 2.28 -8.11 16.94
N MET A 171 1.67 -7.40 15.99
CA MET A 171 0.30 -7.62 15.57
C MET A 171 0.26 -8.76 14.56
N SER A 172 -0.54 -9.79 14.85
CA SER A 172 -0.82 -10.84 13.86
C SER A 172 -1.84 -10.36 12.82
N LEU A 173 -1.93 -11.03 11.66
CA LEU A 173 -2.97 -10.74 10.67
C LEU A 173 -4.39 -10.91 11.25
N SER A 174 -4.60 -11.87 12.16
CA SER A 174 -5.87 -12.04 12.86
C SER A 174 -6.18 -10.86 13.79
N ASP A 175 -5.19 -10.37 14.53
CA ASP A 175 -5.36 -9.18 15.37
C ASP A 175 -5.67 -7.95 14.53
N PHE A 176 -4.96 -7.79 13.41
CA PHE A 176 -5.18 -6.69 12.47
C PHE A 176 -6.59 -6.70 11.89
N ARG A 177 -7.10 -7.88 11.48
CA ARG A 177 -8.47 -8.02 10.97
C ARG A 177 -9.49 -7.66 12.03
N ASN A 178 -9.30 -8.10 13.28
CA ASN A 178 -10.15 -7.73 14.40
C ASN A 178 -10.12 -6.22 14.66
N TRP A 179 -8.93 -5.62 14.61
CA TRP A 179 -8.76 -4.18 14.76
C TRP A 179 -9.44 -3.38 13.64
N CYS A 180 -9.35 -3.85 12.39
CA CYS A 180 -10.08 -3.28 11.25
C CYS A 180 -11.61 -3.32 11.39
N ILE A 181 -12.16 -4.31 12.10
CA ILE A 181 -13.60 -4.36 12.41
C ILE A 181 -13.99 -3.21 13.35
N VAL A 182 -13.14 -2.91 14.33
CA VAL A 182 -13.35 -1.80 15.27
C VAL A 182 -13.12 -0.43 14.58
N MET A 183 -12.30 -0.41 13.52
CA MET A 183 -11.92 0.81 12.79
C MET A 183 -12.27 0.77 11.29
N PRO A 184 -13.56 0.71 10.92
CA PRO A 184 -13.98 0.55 9.53
C PRO A 184 -13.58 1.74 8.64
N LYS A 185 -13.50 2.96 9.19
CA LYS A 185 -13.07 4.16 8.46
C LYS A 185 -11.59 4.13 8.11
N LEU A 186 -10.75 3.69 9.04
CA LEU A 186 -9.31 3.53 8.80
C LEU A 186 -9.09 2.47 7.74
N ARG A 187 -9.75 1.30 7.86
CA ARG A 187 -9.69 0.25 6.85
C ARG A 187 -10.16 0.75 5.48
N LYS A 188 -11.21 1.56 5.41
CA LYS A 188 -11.68 2.14 4.14
C LYS A 188 -10.64 3.09 3.54
N PHE A 189 -10.03 3.96 4.35
CA PHE A 189 -8.99 4.88 3.91
C PHE A 189 -7.75 4.13 3.40
N LEU A 190 -7.25 3.19 4.20
CA LEU A 190 -6.11 2.34 3.86
C LEU A 190 -6.41 1.37 2.71
N GLY A 191 -7.67 1.21 2.32
CA GLY A 191 -8.12 0.45 1.15
C GLY A 191 -8.39 1.33 -0.08
N SER A 192 -8.27 2.65 0.04
CA SER A 192 -8.52 3.61 -1.05
C SER A 192 -7.27 4.30 -1.58
N LEU A 193 -6.09 4.08 -0.99
CA LEU A 193 -4.87 4.82 -1.32
C LEU A 193 -4.37 4.70 -2.76
N LEU A 194 -4.71 3.62 -3.46
CA LEU A 194 -4.37 3.44 -4.89
C LEU A 194 -5.48 3.88 -5.83
N MET A 195 -6.59 4.41 -5.32
CA MET A 195 -7.65 4.96 -6.18
C MET A 195 -7.26 6.36 -6.67
N PRO A 196 -7.58 6.73 -7.92
CA PRO A 196 -7.36 8.08 -8.40
C PRO A 196 -8.11 9.10 -7.53
N PRO A 197 -7.57 10.32 -7.35
CA PRO A 197 -8.20 11.36 -6.54
C PRO A 197 -9.63 11.72 -6.98
N ASP A 198 -9.99 11.50 -8.26
CA ASP A 198 -11.32 11.79 -8.82
C ASP A 198 -12.37 10.68 -8.56
N SER A 199 -12.04 9.63 -7.82
CA SER A 199 -12.91 8.45 -7.61
C SER A 199 -13.63 8.40 -6.25
N VAL A 200 -13.60 9.47 -5.45
CA VAL A 200 -14.19 9.54 -4.10
C VAL A 200 -15.31 10.57 -3.99
#